data_AF-A0AAN5DBG9-F1
#
_entry.id   AF-A0AAN5DBG9-F1
#
_cell.length_a   1.000
_cell.length_b   1.000
_cell.length_c   1.000
_cell.angle_alpha   90.00
_cell.angle_beta   90.00
_cell.angle_gamma   90.00
#
_symmetry.space_group_name_H-M   'P 1'
#
loop_
_entity.id
_entity.type
_entity.pdbx_description
1 polymer ?
#
loop_
_entity_poly.entity_id
_entity_poly.type
_entity_poly.pdbx_seq_one_letter_code
_entity_poly.pdbx_strand_id
1 'polypeptide(L)'
;TVQMLRRTSVVKEVVRCASLREKAGSIPASVYEPVFHDPREFPEHEQLNIRLQGYDYVPLESFQGLVHRLCNRFGFNVVDSYAVAPQTEKVVSYKPNSTLVDQEIALFQYDRVVRISSVPAPRLQLLTNILRAHTPVGVKVTVKSHVKADEDYRYIPDLLLKQKQAELKMLDDPVIRKNLGWE
;
A
#
# COMPACT_ATOMS: atom_id res chain seq x y z
N THR A 1 -32.72 -20.98 -44.76
CA THR A 1 -31.89 -19.80 -45.07
C THR A 1 -32.67 -18.55 -44.72
N VAL A 2 -32.40 -17.94 -43.57
CA VAL A 2 -33.04 -16.68 -43.17
C VAL A 2 -31.92 -15.71 -42.79
N GLN A 3 -31.58 -14.82 -43.72
CA GLN A 3 -30.65 -13.72 -43.49
C GLN A 3 -31.37 -12.62 -42.71
N MET A 4 -30.97 -12.40 -41.45
CA MET A 4 -31.33 -11.18 -40.73
C MET A 4 -30.56 -10.00 -41.33
N LEU A 5 -31.30 -9.08 -41.95
CA LEU A 5 -30.80 -7.78 -42.40
C LEU A 5 -30.45 -6.93 -41.16
N ARG A 6 -29.15 -6.63 -40.97
CA ARG A 6 -28.69 -5.63 -39.99
C ARG A 6 -29.13 -4.23 -40.46
N ARG A 7 -29.95 -3.57 -39.66
CA ARG A 7 -30.26 -2.14 -39.83
C ARG A 7 -29.02 -1.33 -39.43
N THR A 8 -28.42 -0.66 -40.40
CA THR A 8 -27.40 0.38 -40.17
C THR A 8 -28.12 1.66 -39.72
N SER A 9 -27.81 2.10 -38.50
CA SER A 9 -28.26 3.40 -38.00
C SER A 9 -27.45 4.51 -38.68
N VAL A 10 -28.11 5.30 -39.53
CA VAL A 10 -27.55 6.52 -40.11
C VAL A 10 -27.39 7.55 -38.98
N VAL A 11 -26.14 7.85 -38.61
CA VAL A 11 -25.84 8.94 -37.68
C VAL A 11 -26.05 10.25 -38.43
N LYS A 12 -27.07 11.00 -38.01
CA LYS A 12 -27.35 12.36 -38.51
C LYS A 12 -26.25 13.29 -37.98
N GLU A 13 -25.27 13.62 -38.81
CA GLU A 13 -24.36 14.73 -38.50
C GLU A 13 -25.15 16.04 -38.57
N VAL A 14 -25.43 16.59 -37.40
CA VAL A 14 -25.95 17.96 -37.26
C VAL A 14 -24.78 18.90 -37.48
N VAL A 15 -24.72 19.53 -38.66
CA VAL A 15 -23.77 20.62 -38.94
C VAL A 15 -24.16 21.80 -38.05
N ARG A 16 -23.52 21.89 -36.87
CA ARG A 16 -23.63 23.06 -36.00
C ARG A 16 -22.79 24.18 -36.61
N CYS A 17 -23.46 25.18 -37.16
CA CYS A 17 -22.83 26.45 -37.53
C CYS A 17 -22.44 27.21 -36.25
N ALA A 18 -21.32 26.82 -35.64
CA ALA A 18 -20.72 27.56 -34.54
C ALA A 18 -20.07 28.84 -35.09
N SER A 19 -20.30 29.97 -34.42
CA SER A 19 -19.65 31.25 -34.77
C SER A 19 -18.13 31.13 -34.64
N LEU A 20 -17.36 31.95 -35.38
CA LEU A 20 -15.90 31.98 -35.24
C LEU A 20 -15.45 32.22 -33.78
N ARG A 21 -16.27 32.92 -33.00
CA ARG A 21 -16.06 33.17 -31.56
C ARG A 21 -16.30 31.93 -30.69
N GLU A 22 -17.22 31.04 -31.05
CA GLU A 22 -17.42 29.75 -30.37
C GLU A 22 -16.37 28.71 -30.77
N LYS A 23 -15.80 28.84 -31.98
CA LYS A 23 -14.66 28.05 -32.43
C LYS A 23 -13.34 28.53 -31.82
N ALA A 24 -13.23 29.81 -31.50
CA ALA A 24 -12.13 30.34 -30.72
C ALA A 24 -12.29 29.87 -29.27
N GLY A 25 -11.55 28.83 -28.90
CA GLY A 25 -11.45 28.38 -27.51
C GLY A 25 -10.95 29.50 -26.58
N SER A 26 -10.95 29.24 -25.26
CA SER A 26 -10.39 30.19 -24.29
C SER A 26 -8.95 30.54 -24.68
N ILE A 27 -8.67 31.82 -24.91
CA ILE A 27 -7.32 32.31 -25.19
C ILE A 27 -6.45 31.93 -23.98
N PRO A 28 -5.35 31.18 -24.16
CA PRO A 28 -4.51 30.81 -23.03
C PRO A 28 -3.85 32.06 -22.48
N ALA A 29 -3.79 32.17 -21.14
CA ALA A 29 -3.17 33.31 -20.46
C ALA A 29 -1.69 33.53 -20.87
N SER A 30 -1.04 32.49 -21.41
CA SER A 30 0.31 32.52 -21.97
C SER A 30 0.51 33.50 -23.14
N VAL A 31 -0.58 33.99 -23.75
CA VAL A 31 -0.53 35.03 -24.80
C VAL A 31 -0.17 36.40 -24.22
N TYR A 32 -0.56 36.66 -22.97
CA TYR A 32 -0.36 37.95 -22.31
C TYR A 32 0.77 37.93 -21.29
N GLU A 33 1.07 36.77 -20.69
CA GLU A 33 2.11 36.61 -19.68
C GLU A 33 3.01 35.41 -20.00
N PRO A 34 4.34 35.51 -19.77
CA PRO A 34 5.23 34.37 -19.93
C PRO A 34 4.93 33.29 -18.88
N VAL A 35 4.97 32.02 -19.30
CA VAL A 35 4.80 30.89 -18.38
C VAL A 35 6.08 30.74 -17.56
N PHE A 36 6.01 31.03 -16.27
CA PHE A 36 7.10 30.79 -15.34
C PHE A 36 7.07 29.32 -14.89
N HIS A 37 8.12 28.57 -15.24
CA HIS A 37 8.35 27.24 -14.69
C HIS A 37 9.08 27.37 -13.36
N ASP A 38 8.51 26.83 -12.29
CA ASP A 38 9.15 26.85 -10.98
C ASP A 38 10.31 25.84 -11.00
N PRO A 39 11.59 26.27 -10.86
CA PRO A 39 12.74 25.37 -10.99
C PRO A 39 13.00 24.52 -9.74
N ARG A 40 12.10 24.57 -8.75
CA ARG A 40 12.28 23.94 -7.45
C ARG A 40 12.04 22.43 -7.57
N GLU A 41 13.10 21.67 -7.45
CA GLU A 41 13.03 20.22 -7.30
C GLU A 41 12.85 19.85 -5.82
N PHE A 42 11.80 19.09 -5.51
CA PHE A 42 11.58 18.58 -4.17
C PHE A 42 12.16 17.16 -4.07
N PRO A 43 12.71 16.76 -2.91
CA PRO A 43 13.09 15.38 -2.72
C PRO A 43 11.84 14.49 -2.80
N GLU A 44 11.95 13.42 -3.58
CA GLU A 44 10.89 12.42 -3.77
C GLU A 44 11.27 11.11 -3.10
N HIS A 45 10.30 10.47 -2.46
CA HIS A 45 10.45 9.11 -1.95
C HIS A 45 9.86 8.12 -2.96
N GLU A 46 10.62 7.07 -3.28
CA GLU A 46 10.21 6.06 -4.29
C GLU A 46 8.97 5.29 -3.86
N GLN A 47 9.04 4.58 -2.73
CA GLN A 47 7.96 3.74 -2.21
C GLN A 47 7.87 3.84 -0.68
N LEU A 48 6.67 4.14 -0.19
CA LEU A 48 6.37 4.21 1.24
C LEU A 48 5.20 3.30 1.59
N ASN A 49 5.30 2.65 2.74
CA ASN A 49 4.24 1.86 3.34
C ASN A 49 3.63 2.68 4.49
N ILE A 50 2.33 2.96 4.41
CA ILE A 50 1.52 3.46 5.52
C ILE A 50 0.89 2.24 6.19
N ARG A 51 1.43 1.87 7.35
CA ARG A 51 1.00 0.73 8.15
C ARG A 51 0.04 1.20 9.24
N LEU A 52 -1.10 0.53 9.34
CA LEU A 52 -2.17 0.79 10.30
C LEU A 52 -2.33 -0.46 11.15
N GLN A 53 -2.11 -0.36 12.45
CA GLN A 53 -2.22 -1.47 13.38
C GLN A 53 -3.29 -1.17 14.43
N GLY A 54 -4.12 -2.15 14.78
CA GLY A 54 -5.13 -2.00 15.83
C GLY A 54 -5.66 -3.34 16.32
N TYR A 55 -6.23 -3.36 17.51
CA TYR A 55 -6.88 -4.56 18.08
C TYR A 55 -8.33 -4.71 17.63
N ASP A 56 -8.99 -3.61 17.29
CA ASP A 56 -10.34 -3.61 16.71
C ASP A 56 -10.26 -3.47 15.18
N TYR A 57 -10.91 -4.39 14.49
CA TYR A 57 -10.92 -4.48 13.04
C TYR A 57 -11.79 -3.39 12.38
N VAL A 58 -12.94 -3.05 12.97
CA VAL A 58 -13.93 -2.16 12.35
C VAL A 58 -13.39 -0.73 12.10
N PRO A 59 -12.85 -0.02 13.11
CA PRO A 59 -12.30 1.31 12.89
C PRO A 59 -11.05 1.27 12.01
N LEU A 60 -10.28 0.17 12.05
CA LEU A 60 -9.06 0.01 11.27
C LEU A 60 -9.36 -0.05 9.76
N GLU A 61 -10.34 -0.85 9.34
CA GLU A 61 -10.72 -1.00 7.93
C GLU A 61 -11.34 0.29 7.36
N SER A 62 -12.21 0.92 8.16
CA SER A 62 -12.80 2.23 7.81
C SER A 62 -11.71 3.30 7.63
N PHE A 63 -10.73 3.32 8.54
CA PHE A 63 -9.62 4.24 8.47
C PHE A 63 -8.72 3.98 7.26
N GLN A 64 -8.42 2.72 6.93
CA GLN A 64 -7.70 2.37 5.70
C GLN A 64 -8.39 2.93 4.45
N GLY A 65 -9.73 2.80 4.36
CA GLY A 65 -10.51 3.38 3.26
C GLY A 65 -10.47 4.92 3.21
N LEU A 66 -10.34 5.59 4.36
CA LEU A 66 -10.10 7.04 4.42
C LEU A 66 -8.69 7.40 3.95
N VAL A 67 -7.66 6.68 4.41
CA VAL A 67 -6.25 6.89 4.00
C VAL A 67 -6.11 6.71 2.49
N HIS A 68 -6.68 5.65 1.93
CA HIS A 68 -6.64 5.41 0.48
C HIS A 68 -7.26 6.57 -0.31
N ARG A 69 -8.43 7.08 0.11
CA ARG A 69 -9.09 8.23 -0.53
C ARG A 69 -8.28 9.52 -0.38
N LEU A 70 -7.63 9.73 0.77
CA LEU A 70 -6.73 10.87 0.96
C LEU A 70 -5.54 10.79 0.01
N CYS A 71 -4.88 9.64 -0.11
CA CYS A 71 -3.74 9.48 -1.01
C CYS A 71 -4.09 9.82 -2.46
N ASN A 72 -5.25 9.36 -2.94
CA ASN A 72 -5.75 9.69 -4.28
C ASN A 72 -6.04 11.20 -4.42
N ARG A 73 -6.58 11.85 -3.39
CA ARG A 73 -6.86 13.30 -3.40
C ARG A 73 -5.57 14.15 -3.38
N PHE A 74 -4.52 13.67 -2.72
CA PHE A 74 -3.20 14.30 -2.73
C PHE A 74 -2.45 14.11 -4.06
N GLY A 75 -2.97 13.27 -4.96
CA GLY A 75 -2.34 12.94 -6.23
C GLY A 75 -1.14 12.00 -6.09
N PHE A 76 -1.08 11.21 -5.00
CA PHE A 76 -0.10 10.13 -4.90
C PHE A 76 -0.54 8.92 -5.72
N ASN A 77 0.42 8.17 -6.25
CA ASN A 77 0.14 6.91 -6.89
C ASN A 77 0.02 5.81 -5.82
N VAL A 78 -1.18 5.27 -5.64
CA VAL A 78 -1.40 4.14 -4.71
C VAL A 78 -1.11 2.84 -5.46
N VAL A 79 -0.02 2.17 -5.11
CA VAL A 79 0.39 0.91 -5.74
C VAL A 79 -0.51 -0.21 -5.30
N ASP A 80 -0.66 -0.37 -3.98
CA ASP A 80 -1.44 -1.45 -3.39
C ASP A 80 -2.07 -1.02 -2.07
N SER A 81 -3.16 -1.68 -1.72
CA SER A 81 -3.83 -1.56 -0.43
C SER A 81 -4.23 -2.97 0.01
N TYR A 82 -3.58 -3.50 1.04
CA TYR A 82 -3.72 -4.90 1.42
C TYR A 82 -3.77 -5.10 2.94
N ALA A 83 -4.29 -6.25 3.31
CA ALA A 83 -4.32 -6.74 4.68
C ALA A 83 -3.16 -7.69 4.94
N VAL A 84 -2.63 -7.68 6.14
CA VAL A 84 -1.68 -8.68 6.61
C VAL A 84 -2.35 -9.61 7.61
N ALA A 85 -1.88 -10.87 7.67
CA ALA A 85 -2.39 -11.85 8.62
C ALA A 85 -2.25 -11.32 10.06
N PRO A 86 -3.30 -11.44 10.90
CA PRO A 86 -3.27 -10.91 12.26
C PRO A 86 -2.26 -11.67 13.12
N GLN A 87 -1.61 -10.95 14.03
CA GLN A 87 -0.76 -11.56 15.04
C GLN A 87 -1.59 -11.88 16.28
N THR A 88 -1.53 -13.14 16.74
CA THR A 88 -2.23 -13.57 17.96
C THR A 88 -1.27 -13.50 19.14
N GLU A 89 -1.52 -12.58 20.05
CA GLU A 89 -0.79 -12.44 21.31
C GLU A 89 -1.58 -13.13 22.42
N LYS A 90 -0.91 -13.98 23.22
CA LYS A 90 -1.52 -14.61 24.39
C LYS A 90 -1.15 -13.80 25.63
N VAL A 91 -2.13 -13.15 26.22
CA VAL A 91 -1.98 -12.44 27.49
C VAL A 91 -2.43 -13.36 28.61
N VAL A 92 -1.52 -13.64 29.53
CA VAL A 92 -1.74 -14.51 30.68
C VAL A 92 -1.73 -13.64 31.93
N SER A 93 -2.82 -13.69 32.69
CA SER A 93 -2.92 -13.07 34.00
C SER A 93 -2.70 -14.12 35.08
N TYR A 94 -1.94 -13.76 36.12
CA TYR A 94 -1.62 -14.64 37.24
C TYR A 94 -2.39 -14.21 38.48
N LYS A 95 -2.69 -15.18 39.34
CA LYS A 95 -3.28 -14.89 40.65
C LYS A 95 -2.33 -14.04 41.50
N PRO A 96 -2.85 -13.13 42.34
CA PRO A 96 -2.00 -12.31 43.20
C PRO A 96 -1.13 -13.20 44.08
N ASN A 97 0.18 -12.94 44.10
CA ASN A 97 1.18 -13.70 44.85
C ASN A 97 1.29 -15.19 44.48
N SER A 98 0.91 -15.59 43.26
CA SER A 98 1.01 -16.97 42.80
C SER A 98 1.50 -17.04 41.35
N THR A 99 2.08 -18.19 40.99
CA THR A 99 2.45 -18.53 39.59
C THR A 99 1.32 -19.25 38.86
N LEU A 100 0.20 -19.51 39.53
CA LEU A 100 -0.97 -20.11 38.90
C LEU A 100 -1.63 -19.11 37.96
N VAL A 101 -1.87 -19.57 36.73
CA VAL A 101 -2.63 -18.83 35.71
C VAL A 101 -4.06 -18.65 36.17
N ASP A 102 -4.56 -17.42 36.10
CA ASP A 102 -5.94 -17.08 36.43
C ASP A 102 -6.80 -16.99 35.18
N GLN A 103 -6.37 -16.17 34.20
CA GLN A 103 -7.09 -16.00 32.94
C GLN A 103 -6.11 -15.90 31.77
N GLU A 104 -6.50 -16.49 30.65
CA GLU A 104 -5.80 -16.41 29.38
C GLU A 104 -6.69 -15.69 28.37
N ILE A 105 -6.17 -14.65 27.75
CA ILE A 105 -6.87 -13.86 26.73
C ILE A 105 -6.04 -13.87 25.46
N ALA A 106 -6.65 -14.25 24.35
CA ALA A 106 -6.06 -14.10 23.03
C ALA A 106 -6.39 -12.72 22.47
N LEU A 107 -5.37 -11.88 22.29
CA LEU A 107 -5.49 -10.59 21.62
C LEU A 107 -5.07 -10.74 20.16
N PHE A 108 -5.90 -10.25 19.25
CA PHE A 108 -5.60 -10.23 17.83
C PHE A 108 -5.17 -8.83 17.42
N GLN A 109 -3.96 -8.71 16.91
CA GLN A 109 -3.48 -7.47 16.33
C GLN A 109 -3.66 -7.52 14.81
N TYR A 110 -4.58 -6.70 14.31
CA TYR A 110 -4.84 -6.54 12.90
C TYR A 110 -3.91 -5.50 12.29
N ASP A 111 -3.54 -5.73 11.03
CA ASP A 111 -2.59 -4.89 10.32
C ASP A 111 -3.05 -4.65 8.88
N ARG A 112 -3.08 -3.37 8.48
CA ARG A 112 -3.50 -2.90 7.16
C ARG A 112 -2.44 -1.98 6.59
N VAL A 113 -2.08 -2.20 5.33
CA VAL A 113 -1.00 -1.46 4.68
C VAL A 113 -1.50 -0.81 3.40
N VAL A 114 -1.26 0.49 3.28
CA VAL A 114 -1.44 1.24 2.04
C VAL A 114 -0.06 1.61 1.51
N ARG A 115 0.27 1.10 0.32
CA ARG A 115 1.53 1.34 -0.36
C ARG A 115 1.39 2.45 -1.39
N ILE A 116 2.21 3.47 -1.28
CA ILE A 116 2.24 4.63 -2.17
C ILE A 116 3.60 4.75 -2.85
N SER A 117 3.61 5.22 -4.09
CA SER A 117 4.81 5.49 -4.86
C SER A 117 4.89 6.95 -5.32
N SER A 118 6.11 7.39 -5.62
CA SER A 118 6.44 8.74 -6.12
C SER A 118 5.83 9.83 -5.24
N VAL A 119 6.37 9.96 -4.03
CA VAL A 119 5.82 10.84 -3.00
C VAL A 119 6.70 12.07 -2.81
N PRO A 120 6.26 13.27 -3.24
CA PRO A 120 6.93 14.52 -2.93
C PRO A 120 6.96 14.81 -1.42
N ALA A 121 8.12 15.15 -0.87
CA ALA A 121 8.28 15.40 0.56
C ALA A 121 7.33 16.45 1.17
N PRO A 122 7.04 17.61 0.52
CA PRO A 122 6.13 18.60 1.11
C PRO A 122 4.69 18.08 1.24
N ARG A 123 4.22 17.29 0.26
CA ARG A 123 2.88 16.70 0.28
C ARG A 123 2.80 15.59 1.33
N LEU A 124 3.87 14.82 1.51
CA LEU A 124 3.94 13.79 2.54
C LEU A 124 3.77 14.39 3.94
N GLN A 125 4.46 15.49 4.23
CA GLN A 125 4.35 16.17 5.52
C GLN A 125 2.90 16.60 5.82
N LEU A 126 2.22 17.16 4.82
CA LEU A 126 0.81 17.54 4.94
C LEU A 126 -0.09 16.32 5.17
N LEU A 127 0.13 15.23 4.43
CA LEU A 127 -0.59 13.97 4.64
C LEU A 127 -0.38 13.46 6.08
N THR A 128 0.86 13.42 6.58
CA THR A 128 1.17 12.93 7.93
C THR A 128 0.47 13.76 9.02
N ASN A 129 0.37 15.07 8.86
CA ASN A 129 -0.37 15.92 9.79
C ASN A 129 -1.87 15.60 9.82
N ILE A 130 -2.47 15.39 8.65
CA ILE A 130 -3.88 15.00 8.52
C ILE A 130 -4.11 13.60 9.11
N LEU A 131 -3.24 12.64 8.83
CA LEU A 131 -3.31 11.30 9.40
C LEU A 131 -3.25 11.36 10.92
N ARG A 132 -2.32 12.13 11.49
CA ARG A 132 -2.20 12.32 12.94
C ARG A 132 -3.48 12.92 13.55
N ALA A 133 -4.10 13.89 12.88
CA ALA A 133 -5.32 14.54 13.38
C ALA A 133 -6.56 13.63 13.30
N HIS A 134 -6.63 12.73 12.32
CA HIS A 134 -7.78 11.85 12.08
C HIS A 134 -7.58 10.40 12.53
N THR A 135 -6.46 10.08 13.20
CA THR A 135 -6.21 8.72 13.69
C THR A 135 -7.26 8.36 14.75
N PRO A 136 -8.04 7.27 14.55
CA PRO A 136 -9.03 6.84 15.53
C PRO A 136 -8.37 6.24 16.77
N VAL A 137 -9.12 6.17 17.86
CA VAL A 137 -8.65 5.62 19.14
C VAL A 137 -8.24 4.15 18.95
N GLY A 138 -7.10 3.77 19.52
CA GLY A 138 -6.60 2.38 19.49
C GLY A 138 -5.98 1.95 18.16
N VAL A 139 -5.81 2.88 17.20
CA VAL A 139 -5.08 2.62 15.95
C VAL A 139 -3.72 3.29 15.99
N LYS A 140 -2.67 2.53 15.66
CA LYS A 140 -1.30 2.99 15.50
C LYS A 140 -0.96 3.12 14.02
N VAL A 141 -0.59 4.33 13.62
CA VAL A 141 -0.16 4.65 12.24
C VAL A 141 1.37 4.71 12.21
N THR A 142 1.99 3.98 11.29
CA THR A 142 3.44 3.99 11.06
C THR A 142 3.71 4.24 9.59
N VAL A 143 4.45 5.28 9.26
CA VAL A 143 4.92 5.55 7.90
C VAL A 143 6.37 5.12 7.81
N LYS A 144 6.68 4.18 6.93
CA LYS A 144 8.04 3.66 6.72
C LYS A 144 8.35 3.50 5.24
N SER A 145 9.63 3.49 4.89
CA SER A 145 10.06 3.10 3.55
C SER A 145 9.73 1.64 3.28
N HIS A 146 9.40 1.33 2.03
CA HIS A 146 9.13 -0.03 1.61
C HIS A 146 10.45 -0.82 1.51
N VAL A 147 10.47 -2.01 2.11
CA VAL A 147 11.62 -2.94 2.07
C VAL A 147 11.11 -4.33 1.69
N LYS A 148 11.93 -5.12 0.98
CA LYS A 148 11.59 -6.50 0.58
C LYS A 148 11.10 -7.38 1.74
N ALA A 149 11.65 -7.19 2.94
CA ALA A 149 11.22 -7.90 4.14
C ALA A 149 9.74 -7.69 4.49
N ASP A 150 9.14 -6.54 4.11
CA ASP A 150 7.71 -6.29 4.30
C ASP A 150 6.85 -7.10 3.34
N GLU A 151 7.36 -7.36 2.13
CA GLU A 151 6.71 -8.27 1.17
C GLU A 151 6.84 -9.72 1.63
N ASP A 152 8.04 -10.13 2.06
CA ASP A 152 8.27 -11.48 2.59
C ASP A 152 7.39 -11.78 3.81
N TYR A 153 7.16 -10.79 4.68
CA TYR A 153 6.29 -10.91 5.86
C TYR A 153 4.83 -11.25 5.50
N ARG A 154 4.37 -10.86 4.31
CA ARG A 154 3.02 -11.17 3.83
C ARG A 154 2.86 -12.64 3.45
N TYR A 155 3.93 -13.29 3.01
CA TYR A 155 3.87 -14.65 2.47
C TYR A 155 4.24 -15.71 3.51
N ILE A 156 3.66 -16.91 3.36
CA ILE A 156 4.02 -18.04 4.20
C ILE A 156 5.41 -18.54 3.76
N PRO A 157 6.38 -18.66 4.67
CA PRO A 157 7.71 -19.12 4.30
C PRO A 157 7.69 -20.59 3.87
N ASP A 158 8.35 -20.90 2.75
CA ASP A 158 8.55 -22.28 2.32
C ASP A 158 9.58 -22.99 3.21
N LEU A 159 9.08 -23.90 4.05
CA LEU A 159 9.88 -24.65 5.00
C LEU A 159 10.77 -25.68 4.30
N LEU A 160 10.31 -26.29 3.22
CA LEU A 160 11.07 -27.31 2.48
C LEU A 160 12.25 -26.67 1.79
N LEU A 161 12.03 -25.53 1.11
CA LEU A 161 13.11 -24.77 0.48
C LEU A 161 14.15 -24.33 1.51
N LYS A 162 13.73 -23.87 2.68
CA LYS A 162 14.66 -23.51 3.78
C LYS A 162 15.44 -24.72 4.29
N GLN A 163 14.80 -25.88 4.44
CA GLN A 163 15.46 -27.12 4.85
C GLN A 163 16.51 -27.55 3.81
N LYS A 164 16.17 -27.53 2.52
CA LYS A 164 17.12 -27.87 1.44
C LYS A 164 18.28 -26.90 1.34
N GLN A 165 18.04 -25.60 1.55
CA GLN A 165 19.13 -24.62 1.64
C GLN A 165 20.03 -24.87 2.85
N ALA A 166 19.49 -25.30 3.99
CA ALA A 166 20.28 -25.65 5.17
C ALA A 166 21.12 -26.91 4.92
N GLU A 167 20.52 -27.96 4.33
CA GLU A 167 21.23 -29.18 3.92
C GLU A 167 22.40 -28.85 2.97
N LEU A 168 22.16 -28.01 1.94
CA LEU A 168 23.21 -27.59 1.01
C LEU A 168 24.33 -26.80 1.70
N LYS A 169 23.99 -25.93 2.65
CA LYS A 169 24.99 -25.18 3.43
C LYS A 169 25.84 -26.12 4.29
N MET A 170 25.23 -27.12 4.93
CA MET A 170 25.98 -28.14 5.68
C MET A 170 26.88 -28.96 4.76
N LEU A 171 26.43 -29.28 3.55
CA LEU A 171 27.25 -29.96 2.55
C LEU A 171 28.36 -29.08 1.97
N ASP A 172 28.37 -27.77 2.23
CA ASP A 172 29.47 -26.88 1.83
C ASP A 172 30.64 -26.93 2.81
N ASP A 173 30.41 -27.43 4.04
CA ASP A 173 31.47 -27.61 5.02
C ASP A 173 32.43 -28.75 4.59
N PRO A 174 33.75 -28.49 4.51
CA PRO A 174 34.72 -29.46 3.96
C PRO A 174 34.83 -30.74 4.80
N VAL A 175 34.59 -30.63 6.11
CA VAL A 175 34.56 -31.78 7.03
C VAL A 175 33.42 -32.73 6.67
N ILE A 176 32.25 -32.18 6.35
CA ILE A 176 31.06 -32.96 6.01
C ILE A 176 31.25 -33.62 4.64
N ARG A 177 31.79 -32.89 3.65
CA ARG A 177 32.13 -33.45 2.31
C ARG A 177 33.08 -34.63 2.37
N LYS A 178 34.16 -34.50 3.16
CA LYS A 178 35.14 -35.57 3.35
C LYS A 178 34.53 -36.79 4.03
N ASN A 179 33.67 -36.59 5.03
CA ASN A 179 32.97 -37.69 5.72
C ASN A 179 31.95 -38.40 4.81
N LEU A 180 31.42 -37.72 3.80
CA LEU A 180 30.53 -38.27 2.77
C LEU A 180 31.28 -38.90 1.59
N GLY A 181 32.62 -38.84 1.57
CA GLY A 181 33.46 -39.42 0.52
C GLY A 181 33.37 -38.70 -0.81
N TRP A 182 33.04 -37.40 -0.81
CA TRP A 182 32.95 -36.58 -2.02
C TRP A 182 34.29 -35.90 -2.38
N GLU A 183 35.27 -35.97 -1.48
CA GLU A 183 36.70 -35.64 -1.64
C GLU A 183 37.55 -36.79 -1.10
#